data_AF-A0A9P6J5Y7-F1
#
_entry.id   AF-A0A9P6J5Y7-F1
#
_cell.length_a   1.000
_cell.length_b   1.000
_cell.length_c   1.000
_cell.angle_alpha   90.00
_cell.angle_beta   90.00
_cell.angle_gamma   90.00
#
_symmetry.space_group_name_H-M   'P 1'
#
loop_
_entity.id
_entity.type
_entity.pdbx_description
1 polymer ?
#
loop_
_entity_poly.entity_id
_entity_poly.type
_entity_poly.pdbx_seq_one_letter_code
_entity_poly.pdbx_strand_id
1 'polypeptide(L)'
;VSPDNMDAYAKEQIKFNVGDDCPIFEGLFEYCQLSAGGSMEGAARLNNGSCDIAINWAGGLHHAKKTEASGFCYVNDIVLSILELLRYHPRVLYIDIDIHHGDGVEEAFYTTDRVMTVSFHKHGEYFPGTGEVRDVGAGPGKYYAVNFPLRDGIDDTTYKSIFEPVIQHVVDWYKPGAIVLQCGADSLSGDKLGCFNLSMKGHANCVAFVKKLNLPLLILGGGGYTMRNVARAWCYETGVAVGKEVGPDMPFNDYYEYFGPDYKLDVKPSNMDNANTVEYLEKIKQQVFENLSRSKGAPSVQMQPVPRDLNLSDDEDMDDPEKRVPQRLWDKRVVPDNEFEESEDEETNALHGVRYAKSVRHGRVSKSDSGSSSEQHRLRGTVDTLPAAATKLQSRNGGNSNGSGKNGAAATTSTATTAVKGSSSSAKPVATEKDGDVVMESGANPSADAPAPVPPASSTIASAAASGPDTAATPRDTEMTDAS
;
A
#
# COMPACT_ATOMS: atom_id res chain seq x y z
N VAL A 1 2.08 -22.07 -4.55
CA VAL A 1 0.71 -22.53 -4.88
C VAL A 1 0.36 -21.93 -6.23
N SER A 2 -0.25 -22.69 -7.12
CA SER A 2 -0.76 -22.23 -8.43
C SER A 2 -2.25 -22.54 -8.53
N PRO A 3 -2.99 -21.96 -9.50
CA PRO A 3 -4.40 -22.30 -9.72
C PRO A 3 -4.65 -23.81 -9.84
N ASP A 4 -3.75 -24.57 -10.47
CA ASP A 4 -3.89 -26.03 -10.67
C ASP A 4 -3.76 -26.86 -9.39
N ASN A 5 -3.16 -26.31 -8.32
CA ASN A 5 -2.90 -27.06 -7.08
C ASN A 5 -3.48 -26.40 -5.81
N MET A 6 -4.21 -25.29 -5.94
CA MET A 6 -4.72 -24.56 -4.78
C MET A 6 -5.61 -25.40 -3.85
N ASP A 7 -6.42 -26.31 -4.39
CA ASP A 7 -7.28 -27.22 -3.62
C ASP A 7 -6.51 -28.10 -2.62
N ALA A 8 -5.24 -28.42 -2.91
CA ALA A 8 -4.38 -29.18 -2.00
C ALA A 8 -3.92 -28.36 -0.77
N TYR A 9 -4.04 -27.03 -0.84
CA TYR A 9 -3.54 -26.06 0.15
C TYR A 9 -4.69 -25.26 0.82
N ALA A 10 -5.89 -25.84 0.91
CA ALA A 10 -7.06 -25.17 1.48
C ALA A 10 -6.87 -24.70 2.94
N LYS A 11 -5.97 -25.31 3.72
CA LYS A 11 -5.66 -24.86 5.10
C LYS A 11 -4.79 -23.61 5.09
N GLU A 12 -3.82 -23.57 4.19
CA GLU A 12 -2.90 -22.45 4.00
C GLU A 12 -3.65 -21.24 3.42
N GLN A 13 -4.57 -21.45 2.47
CA GLN A 13 -5.50 -20.43 1.96
C GLN A 13 -6.24 -19.71 3.10
N ILE A 14 -6.91 -20.47 3.99
CA ILE A 14 -7.61 -19.91 5.15
C ILE A 14 -6.64 -19.23 6.12
N LYS A 15 -5.46 -19.82 6.37
CA LYS A 15 -4.47 -19.29 7.33
C LYS A 15 -3.86 -17.97 6.88
N PHE A 16 -3.63 -17.79 5.59
CA PHE A 16 -2.97 -16.62 5.01
C PHE A 16 -3.96 -15.64 4.36
N ASN A 17 -5.27 -15.87 4.51
CA ASN A 17 -6.35 -15.09 3.90
C ASN A 17 -6.19 -14.91 2.37
N VAL A 18 -5.83 -16.00 1.68
CA VAL A 18 -5.69 -16.06 0.22
C VAL A 18 -6.79 -16.96 -0.32
N GLY A 19 -7.61 -16.45 -1.25
CA GLY A 19 -8.74 -17.16 -1.83
C GLY A 19 -9.78 -16.25 -2.48
N ASP A 20 -10.58 -15.58 -1.66
CA ASP A 20 -11.77 -14.79 -2.09
C ASP A 20 -11.36 -13.40 -2.63
N ASP A 21 -11.26 -12.38 -1.78
CA ASP A 21 -10.76 -11.04 -2.17
C ASP A 21 -9.28 -11.03 -2.57
N CYS A 22 -8.51 -12.05 -2.21
CA CYS A 22 -7.08 -12.19 -2.53
C CYS A 22 -6.84 -13.47 -3.35
N PRO A 23 -7.23 -13.52 -4.64
CA PRO A 23 -7.25 -14.74 -5.45
C PRO A 23 -5.85 -15.26 -5.83
N ILE A 24 -5.74 -16.57 -6.03
CA ILE A 24 -4.54 -17.21 -6.57
C ILE A 24 -4.55 -17.12 -8.09
N PHE A 25 -3.54 -16.48 -8.67
CA PHE A 25 -3.34 -16.38 -10.12
C PHE A 25 -1.91 -16.78 -10.52
N GLU A 26 -1.73 -17.11 -11.80
CA GLU A 26 -0.42 -17.42 -12.38
C GLU A 26 0.48 -16.18 -12.35
N GLY A 27 1.72 -16.31 -11.87
CA GLY A 27 2.63 -15.18 -11.70
C GLY A 27 2.41 -14.33 -10.43
N LEU A 28 1.51 -14.71 -9.50
CA LEU A 28 1.26 -13.96 -8.26
C LEU A 28 2.54 -13.59 -7.49
N PHE A 29 3.50 -14.51 -7.35
CA PHE A 29 4.75 -14.21 -6.64
C PHE A 29 5.65 -13.24 -7.40
N GLU A 30 5.74 -13.36 -8.73
CA GLU A 30 6.50 -12.44 -9.60
C GLU A 30 5.90 -11.03 -9.56
N TYR A 31 4.57 -10.91 -9.59
CA TYR A 31 3.85 -9.65 -9.37
C TYR A 31 4.25 -9.00 -8.02
N CYS A 32 4.28 -9.79 -6.93
CA CYS A 32 4.74 -9.30 -5.63
C CYS A 32 6.21 -8.87 -5.64
N GLN A 33 7.09 -9.62 -6.32
CA GLN A 33 8.51 -9.29 -6.44
C GLN A 33 8.75 -7.98 -7.21
N LEU A 34 8.03 -7.75 -8.31
CA LEU A 34 8.12 -6.52 -9.11
C LEU A 34 7.60 -5.32 -8.33
N SER A 35 6.43 -5.45 -7.68
CA SER A 35 5.83 -4.41 -6.85
C SER A 35 6.74 -4.02 -5.67
N ALA A 36 7.18 -4.99 -4.86
CA ALA A 36 8.04 -4.76 -3.71
C ALA A 36 9.45 -4.28 -4.10
N GLY A 37 10.04 -4.87 -5.14
CA GLY A 37 11.36 -4.51 -5.64
C GLY A 37 11.43 -3.05 -6.09
N GLY A 38 10.42 -2.56 -6.81
CA GLY A 38 10.35 -1.16 -7.23
C GLY A 38 10.32 -0.16 -6.06
N SER A 39 9.58 -0.47 -4.99
CA SER A 39 9.48 0.41 -3.81
C SER A 39 10.74 0.35 -2.94
N MET A 40 11.37 -0.81 -2.81
CA MET A 40 12.66 -0.96 -2.11
C MET A 40 13.81 -0.26 -2.85
N GLU A 41 13.92 -0.44 -4.17
CA GLU A 41 14.93 0.26 -5.00
C GLU A 41 14.69 1.78 -5.01
N GLY A 42 13.42 2.21 -5.04
CA GLY A 42 13.07 3.62 -4.87
C GLY A 42 13.56 4.21 -3.55
N ALA A 43 13.35 3.50 -2.43
CA ALA A 43 13.88 3.89 -1.13
C ALA A 43 15.42 3.91 -1.08
N ALA A 44 16.09 2.91 -1.66
CA ALA A 44 17.55 2.87 -1.73
C ALA A 44 18.14 4.06 -2.53
N ARG A 45 17.48 4.48 -3.62
CA ARG A 45 17.86 5.67 -4.42
C ARG A 45 17.64 7.00 -3.72
N LEU A 46 16.66 7.09 -2.82
CA LEU A 46 16.47 8.25 -1.95
C LEU A 46 17.55 8.27 -0.86
N ASN A 47 17.81 7.13 -0.21
CA ASN A 47 18.83 6.96 0.83
C ASN A 47 20.25 7.31 0.34
N ASN A 48 20.59 6.92 -0.89
CA ASN A 48 21.92 7.18 -1.48
C ASN A 48 22.04 8.55 -2.17
N GLY A 49 20.95 9.33 -2.24
CA GLY A 49 20.92 10.66 -2.86
C GLY A 49 20.98 10.67 -4.40
N SER A 50 20.64 9.56 -5.07
CA SER A 50 20.59 9.49 -6.54
C SER A 50 19.36 10.17 -7.14
N CYS A 51 18.32 10.42 -6.35
CA CYS A 51 17.16 11.23 -6.75
C CYS A 51 16.52 11.96 -5.56
N ASP A 52 15.81 13.06 -5.83
CA ASP A 52 14.97 13.74 -4.84
C ASP A 52 13.57 13.08 -4.71
N ILE A 53 13.10 12.48 -5.82
CA ILE A 53 11.79 11.82 -5.92
C ILE A 53 11.98 10.46 -6.62
N ALA A 54 11.42 9.41 -6.04
CA ALA A 54 11.26 8.10 -6.67
C ALA A 54 9.76 7.80 -6.88
N ILE A 55 9.41 7.08 -7.95
CA ILE A 55 8.02 6.76 -8.29
C ILE A 55 7.89 5.27 -8.62
N ASN A 56 6.97 4.57 -7.95
CA ASN A 56 6.58 3.20 -8.28
C ASN A 56 5.06 3.02 -8.26
N TRP A 57 4.42 3.20 -9.43
CA TRP A 57 2.98 3.02 -9.61
C TRP A 57 2.50 1.56 -9.47
N ALA A 58 3.41 0.58 -9.46
CA ALA A 58 3.07 -0.83 -9.20
C ALA A 58 3.11 -1.18 -7.69
N GLY A 59 3.62 -0.28 -6.85
CA GLY A 59 3.59 -0.38 -5.39
C GLY A 59 2.38 0.33 -4.78
N GLY A 60 2.35 0.44 -3.45
CA GLY A 60 1.27 1.08 -2.70
C GLY A 60 0.26 0.10 -2.07
N LEU A 61 0.64 -1.17 -1.89
CA LEU A 61 -0.23 -2.26 -1.44
C LEU A 61 -0.42 -2.25 0.09
N HIS A 62 -1.09 -1.21 0.59
CA HIS A 62 -1.12 -0.83 2.00
C HIS A 62 -1.87 -1.79 2.96
N HIS A 63 -2.73 -2.68 2.45
CA HIS A 63 -3.54 -3.60 3.28
C HIS A 63 -2.80 -4.88 3.69
N ALA A 64 -1.72 -5.25 3.00
CA ALA A 64 -1.00 -6.49 3.28
C ALA A 64 -0.46 -6.51 4.71
N LYS A 65 -0.68 -7.63 5.41
CA LYS A 65 -0.31 -7.80 6.82
C LYS A 65 0.99 -8.58 6.96
N LYS A 66 1.50 -8.68 8.19
CA LYS A 66 2.74 -9.42 8.48
C LYS A 66 2.65 -10.92 8.15
N THR A 67 1.46 -11.51 8.25
CA THR A 67 1.25 -12.96 8.11
C THR A 67 0.00 -13.34 7.31
N GLU A 68 -0.63 -12.41 6.61
CA GLU A 68 -1.82 -12.67 5.78
C GLU A 68 -2.00 -11.59 4.70
N ALA A 69 -2.65 -11.97 3.60
CA ALA A 69 -3.10 -11.04 2.57
C ALA A 69 -4.40 -10.35 3.00
N SER A 70 -4.69 -9.17 2.46
CA SER A 70 -5.94 -8.44 2.71
C SER A 70 -6.17 -7.40 1.62
N GLY A 71 -7.42 -7.14 1.24
CA GLY A 71 -7.77 -6.06 0.30
C GLY A 71 -6.91 -6.03 -0.97
N PHE A 72 -6.86 -7.16 -1.69
CA PHE A 72 -6.01 -7.37 -2.89
C PHE A 72 -4.49 -7.32 -2.67
N CYS A 73 -4.01 -7.09 -1.45
CA CYS A 73 -2.60 -6.88 -1.13
C CYS A 73 -1.97 -8.12 -0.47
N TYR A 74 -0.84 -8.60 -1.01
CA TYR A 74 -0.15 -9.82 -0.54
C TYR A 74 1.18 -9.54 0.16
N VAL A 75 1.93 -8.53 -0.30
CA VAL A 75 3.21 -8.08 0.26
C VAL A 75 3.12 -6.57 0.44
N ASN A 76 3.45 -6.09 1.64
CA ASN A 76 3.39 -4.66 1.95
C ASN A 76 4.69 -3.98 1.52
N ASP A 77 4.76 -3.58 0.25
CA ASP A 77 5.92 -2.91 -0.35
C ASP A 77 6.25 -1.58 0.36
N ILE A 78 5.22 -0.88 0.85
CA ILE A 78 5.35 0.36 1.62
C ILE A 78 6.15 0.10 2.89
N VAL A 79 5.77 -0.90 3.70
CA VAL A 79 6.49 -1.24 4.95
C VAL A 79 7.94 -1.60 4.67
N LEU A 80 8.22 -2.34 3.59
CA LEU A 80 9.60 -2.69 3.19
C LEU A 80 10.41 -1.44 2.79
N SER A 81 9.83 -0.53 2.00
CA SER A 81 10.48 0.73 1.61
C SER A 81 10.73 1.67 2.81
N ILE A 82 9.81 1.74 3.77
CA ILE A 82 9.98 2.51 5.01
C ILE A 82 11.09 1.91 5.88
N LEU A 83 11.20 0.58 5.98
CA LEU A 83 12.29 -0.08 6.70
C LEU A 83 13.66 0.24 6.09
N GLU A 84 13.75 0.32 4.76
CA GLU A 84 14.97 0.77 4.06
C GLU A 84 15.26 2.25 4.36
N LEU A 85 14.28 3.16 4.21
CA LEU A 85 14.44 4.59 4.56
C LEU A 85 14.88 4.79 6.03
N LEU A 86 14.39 3.97 6.96
CA LEU A 86 14.75 4.02 8.38
C LEU A 86 16.22 3.66 8.68
N ARG A 87 17.01 3.19 7.70
CA ARG A 87 18.46 2.98 7.87
C ARG A 87 19.23 4.31 7.90
N TYR A 88 18.74 5.32 7.19
CA TYR A 88 19.39 6.64 7.05
C TYR A 88 18.56 7.76 7.71
N HIS A 89 17.23 7.69 7.64
CA HIS A 89 16.33 8.69 8.19
C HIS A 89 15.88 8.32 9.62
N PRO A 90 16.12 9.18 10.64
CA PRO A 90 15.68 8.91 12.00
C PRO A 90 14.16 8.78 12.15
N ARG A 91 13.42 9.52 11.31
CA ARG A 91 11.96 9.64 11.25
C ARG A 91 11.50 9.63 9.80
N VAL A 92 10.52 8.78 9.46
CA VAL A 92 9.89 8.72 8.14
C VAL A 92 8.39 9.05 8.29
N LEU A 93 7.85 9.89 7.42
CA LEU A 93 6.42 10.21 7.39
C LEU A 93 5.76 9.41 6.26
N TYR A 94 4.72 8.66 6.59
CA TYR A 94 3.83 8.01 5.63
C TYR A 94 2.55 8.83 5.49
N ILE A 95 2.16 9.14 4.25
CA ILE A 95 0.92 9.84 3.91
C ILE A 95 0.14 8.95 2.95
N ASP A 96 -1.14 8.77 3.23
CA ASP A 96 -2.06 7.89 2.50
C ASP A 96 -3.32 8.68 2.08
N ILE A 97 -3.58 8.72 0.77
CA ILE A 97 -4.73 9.39 0.17
C ILE A 97 -5.65 8.44 -0.62
N ASP A 98 -5.44 7.13 -0.46
CA ASP A 98 -6.41 6.10 -0.85
C ASP A 98 -7.76 6.32 -0.14
N ILE A 99 -8.85 5.84 -0.73
CA ILE A 99 -10.15 5.94 -0.05
C ILE A 99 -10.25 4.97 1.15
N HIS A 100 -9.44 3.92 1.17
CA HIS A 100 -9.37 2.95 2.27
C HIS A 100 -8.33 3.35 3.32
N HIS A 101 -8.54 2.94 4.58
CA HIS A 101 -7.54 3.17 5.62
C HIS A 101 -6.30 2.29 5.37
N GLY A 102 -5.11 2.92 5.37
CA GLY A 102 -3.79 2.28 5.22
C GLY A 102 -3.35 1.39 6.40
N ASP A 103 -4.21 0.43 6.74
CA ASP A 103 -4.22 -0.28 8.00
C ASP A 103 -3.06 -1.27 8.17
N GLY A 104 -2.52 -1.86 7.09
CA GLY A 104 -1.32 -2.70 7.16
C GLY A 104 -0.05 -1.91 7.48
N VAL A 105 0.06 -0.68 6.97
CA VAL A 105 1.17 0.23 7.26
C VAL A 105 1.06 0.80 8.67
N GLU A 106 -0.14 1.23 9.07
CA GLU A 106 -0.42 1.66 10.45
C GLU A 106 -0.11 0.55 11.46
N GLU A 107 -0.58 -0.67 11.23
CA GLU A 107 -0.33 -1.81 12.14
C GLU A 107 1.16 -2.13 12.27
N ALA A 108 1.91 -2.14 11.17
CA ALA A 108 3.34 -2.43 11.17
C ALA A 108 4.17 -1.45 12.02
N PHE A 109 3.71 -0.19 12.12
CA PHE A 109 4.42 0.87 12.84
C PHE A 109 3.70 1.38 14.10
N TYR A 110 2.57 0.78 14.49
CA TYR A 110 1.67 1.23 15.57
C TYR A 110 2.32 1.46 16.95
N THR A 111 3.52 0.90 17.16
CA THR A 111 4.25 0.94 18.44
C THR A 111 5.59 1.68 18.39
N THR A 112 5.95 2.31 17.27
CA THR A 112 7.19 3.10 17.11
C THR A 112 6.92 4.59 16.92
N ASP A 113 7.83 5.43 17.40
CA ASP A 113 7.84 6.89 17.17
C ASP A 113 8.73 7.30 15.97
N ARG A 114 9.39 6.31 15.34
CA ARG A 114 10.26 6.50 14.16
C ARG A 114 9.51 6.56 12.83
N VAL A 115 8.24 6.18 12.80
CA VAL A 115 7.36 6.36 11.65
C VAL A 115 6.10 7.04 12.15
N MET A 116 5.64 8.05 11.41
CA MET A 116 4.30 8.61 11.60
C MET A 116 3.44 8.24 10.41
N THR A 117 2.26 7.67 10.65
CA THR A 117 1.27 7.36 9.61
C THR A 117 0.17 8.42 9.61
N VAL A 118 -0.21 8.90 8.43
CA VAL A 118 -1.31 9.85 8.24
C VAL A 118 -2.21 9.36 7.10
N SER A 119 -3.48 9.08 7.38
CA SER A 119 -4.42 8.55 6.39
C SER A 119 -5.74 9.34 6.35
N PHE A 120 -6.23 9.62 5.14
CA PHE A 120 -7.45 10.39 4.86
C PHE A 120 -8.46 9.55 4.06
N HIS A 121 -9.24 8.73 4.76
CA HIS A 121 -10.02 7.64 4.18
C HIS A 121 -11.51 7.74 4.54
N LYS A 122 -12.37 7.04 3.80
CA LYS A 122 -13.77 6.85 4.19
C LYS A 122 -13.85 5.97 5.44
N HIS A 123 -14.69 6.37 6.39
CA HIS A 123 -14.93 5.60 7.60
C HIS A 123 -16.43 5.46 7.91
N GLY A 124 -16.82 4.32 8.48
CA GLY A 124 -18.20 3.93 8.77
C GLY A 124 -18.80 3.03 7.68
N GLU A 125 -19.12 1.79 8.05
CA GLU A 125 -19.61 0.71 7.18
C GLU A 125 -18.81 0.60 5.87
N TYR A 126 -17.47 0.59 5.98
CA TYR A 126 -16.54 0.54 4.86
C TYR A 126 -15.30 -0.28 5.22
N PHE A 127 -14.65 -0.87 4.21
CA PHE A 127 -13.40 -1.61 4.38
C PHE A 127 -12.23 -0.66 4.69
N PRO A 128 -11.24 -1.03 5.51
CA PRO A 128 -11.10 -2.25 6.32
C PRO A 128 -11.81 -2.21 7.69
N GLY A 129 -12.52 -1.11 8.01
CA GLY A 129 -13.27 -0.94 9.26
C GLY A 129 -12.46 -0.39 10.45
N THR A 130 -11.17 -0.10 10.25
CA THR A 130 -10.28 0.60 11.20
C THR A 130 -10.13 2.08 10.82
N GLY A 131 -9.22 2.82 11.48
CA GLY A 131 -8.92 4.22 11.14
C GLY A 131 -9.83 5.23 11.83
N GLU A 132 -10.33 4.93 13.03
CA GLU A 132 -11.08 5.94 13.77
C GLU A 132 -10.15 7.09 14.24
N VAL A 133 -10.70 8.30 14.42
CA VAL A 133 -9.96 9.47 14.98
C VAL A 133 -9.42 9.25 16.43
N ARG A 134 -9.76 8.13 17.07
CA ARG A 134 -9.22 7.67 18.36
C ARG A 134 -8.10 6.64 18.23
N ASP A 135 -7.88 6.08 17.04
CA ASP A 135 -6.81 5.15 16.74
C ASP A 135 -5.55 5.97 16.52
N VAL A 136 -4.75 6.10 17.58
CA VAL A 136 -3.61 7.03 17.68
C VAL A 136 -2.29 6.32 17.98
N GLY A 137 -2.20 5.01 17.78
CA GLY A 137 -1.00 4.23 18.13
C GLY A 137 -0.91 3.87 19.61
N ALA A 138 0.05 2.99 19.94
CA ALA A 138 0.23 2.43 21.27
C ALA A 138 1.69 2.48 21.74
N GLY A 139 1.90 2.45 23.07
CA GLY A 139 3.26 2.46 23.64
C GLY A 139 4.06 3.70 23.19
N PRO A 140 5.31 3.54 22.70
CA PRO A 140 6.10 4.64 22.12
C PRO A 140 5.42 5.31 20.92
N GLY A 141 4.75 4.54 20.05
CA GLY A 141 4.03 5.03 18.87
C GLY A 141 2.71 5.76 19.17
N LYS A 142 2.37 6.00 20.45
CA LYS A 142 1.18 6.77 20.80
C LYS A 142 1.32 8.25 20.39
N TYR A 143 0.31 8.72 19.66
CA TYR A 143 0.22 9.97 18.90
C TYR A 143 1.14 10.05 17.67
N TYR A 144 1.56 8.90 17.12
CA TYR A 144 2.25 8.80 15.82
C TYR A 144 1.42 8.10 14.73
N ALA A 145 0.20 7.66 15.05
CA ALA A 145 -0.82 7.37 14.04
C ALA A 145 -1.84 8.53 14.01
N VAL A 146 -2.17 9.02 12.81
CA VAL A 146 -3.06 10.15 12.58
C VAL A 146 -4.12 9.77 11.54
N ASN A 147 -5.33 9.55 12.02
CA ASN A 147 -6.45 9.15 11.18
C ASN A 147 -7.45 10.29 11.00
N PHE A 148 -7.77 10.61 9.74
CA PHE A 148 -8.78 11.59 9.36
C PHE A 148 -9.97 10.86 8.69
N PRO A 149 -10.93 10.35 9.49
CA PRO A 149 -12.11 9.66 8.95
C PRO A 149 -13.02 10.64 8.20
N LEU A 150 -13.45 10.24 7.01
CA LEU A 150 -14.29 11.00 6.10
C LEU A 150 -15.58 10.26 5.74
N ARG A 151 -16.51 11.01 5.13
CA ARG A 151 -17.77 10.53 4.57
C ARG A 151 -17.77 10.70 3.05
N ASP A 152 -18.78 10.12 2.44
CA ASP A 152 -19.04 10.10 1.00
C ASP A 152 -19.07 11.51 0.37
N GLY A 153 -18.68 11.60 -0.89
CA GLY A 153 -18.85 12.78 -1.73
C GLY A 153 -17.91 13.95 -1.46
N ILE A 154 -16.79 13.77 -0.73
CA ILE A 154 -15.83 14.87 -0.51
C ILE A 154 -15.28 15.41 -1.84
N ASP A 155 -15.28 16.74 -1.98
CA ASP A 155 -14.82 17.47 -3.15
C ASP A 155 -13.40 18.06 -2.98
N ASP A 156 -12.78 18.46 -4.10
CA ASP A 156 -11.44 19.05 -4.18
C ASP A 156 -11.19 20.20 -3.19
N THR A 157 -12.15 21.11 -3.03
CA THR A 157 -12.00 22.31 -2.21
C THR A 157 -12.02 21.94 -0.74
N THR A 158 -12.96 21.07 -0.38
CA THR A 158 -13.14 20.53 0.96
C THR A 158 -11.93 19.69 1.37
N TYR A 159 -11.48 18.76 0.51
CA TYR A 159 -10.31 17.91 0.78
C TYR A 159 -9.02 18.73 0.93
N LYS A 160 -8.78 19.70 0.04
CA LYS A 160 -7.63 20.63 0.17
C LYS A 160 -7.65 21.41 1.48
N SER A 161 -8.83 21.84 1.94
CA SER A 161 -8.99 22.62 3.18
C SER A 161 -8.65 21.86 4.47
N ILE A 162 -8.61 20.52 4.42
CA ILE A 162 -8.16 19.65 5.52
C ILE A 162 -6.74 19.11 5.31
N PHE A 163 -6.40 18.71 4.08
CA PHE A 163 -5.12 18.05 3.77
C PHE A 163 -3.93 18.99 3.99
N GLU A 164 -3.93 20.18 3.37
CA GLU A 164 -2.77 21.09 3.47
C GLU A 164 -2.50 21.54 4.92
N PRO A 165 -3.50 21.95 5.72
CA PRO A 165 -3.24 22.32 7.12
C PRO A 165 -2.82 21.15 8.01
N VAL A 166 -3.37 19.94 7.79
CA VAL A 166 -3.01 18.75 8.59
C VAL A 166 -1.59 18.29 8.28
N ILE A 167 -1.24 18.14 6.99
CA ILE A 167 0.12 17.74 6.61
C ILE A 167 1.16 18.80 6.98
N GLN A 168 0.86 20.10 6.84
CA GLN A 168 1.77 21.15 7.30
C GLN A 168 2.05 21.02 8.81
N HIS A 169 0.98 20.88 9.62
CA HIS A 169 1.12 20.80 11.07
C HIS A 169 1.88 19.52 11.51
N VAL A 170 1.61 18.39 10.85
CA VAL A 170 2.35 17.14 11.03
C VAL A 170 3.83 17.33 10.71
N VAL A 171 4.19 17.93 9.58
CA VAL A 171 5.59 18.08 9.14
C VAL A 171 6.36 19.03 10.06
N ASP A 172 5.75 20.16 10.45
CA ASP A 172 6.35 21.13 11.38
C ASP A 172 6.63 20.52 12.76
N TRP A 173 5.72 19.65 13.23
CA TRP A 173 5.79 18.99 14.53
C TRP A 173 6.73 17.78 14.53
N TYR A 174 6.59 16.88 13.55
CA TYR A 174 7.29 15.60 13.47
C TYR A 174 8.68 15.70 12.86
N LYS A 175 8.89 16.66 11.94
CA LYS A 175 10.15 16.91 11.23
C LYS A 175 10.73 15.63 10.62
N PRO A 176 10.02 14.98 9.68
CA PRO A 176 10.51 13.78 9.01
C PRO A 176 11.77 14.06 8.19
N GLY A 177 12.59 13.02 7.99
CA GLY A 177 13.75 13.07 7.10
C GLY A 177 13.46 12.63 5.66
N ALA A 178 12.38 11.87 5.46
CA ALA A 178 11.86 11.41 4.17
C ALA A 178 10.34 11.21 4.27
N ILE A 179 9.65 11.26 3.13
CA ILE A 179 8.21 11.05 3.00
C ILE A 179 7.94 9.88 2.04
N VAL A 180 7.00 9.01 2.41
CA VAL A 180 6.36 8.06 1.49
C VAL A 180 4.92 8.51 1.31
N LEU A 181 4.49 8.72 0.06
CA LEU A 181 3.14 9.11 -0.31
C LEU A 181 2.53 8.00 -1.18
N GLN A 182 1.53 7.31 -0.63
CA GLN A 182 0.67 6.39 -1.37
C GLN A 182 -0.40 7.25 -2.08
N CYS A 183 -0.65 7.00 -3.37
CA CYS A 183 -1.57 7.78 -4.22
C CYS A 183 -2.71 6.90 -4.77
N GLY A 184 -3.48 6.28 -3.88
CA GLY A 184 -4.65 5.47 -4.19
C GLY A 184 -5.71 6.26 -4.97
N ALA A 185 -5.90 5.87 -6.22
CA ALA A 185 -6.72 6.56 -7.20
C ALA A 185 -8.22 6.15 -7.17
N ASP A 186 -8.63 5.35 -6.20
CA ASP A 186 -10.04 5.04 -5.91
C ASP A 186 -10.74 6.13 -5.09
N SER A 187 -9.99 7.06 -4.51
CA SER A 187 -10.48 8.33 -3.95
C SER A 187 -11.03 9.30 -5.03
N LEU A 188 -10.87 8.97 -6.32
CA LEU A 188 -11.36 9.77 -7.45
C LEU A 188 -12.88 9.63 -7.71
N SER A 189 -13.46 10.71 -8.23
CA SER A 189 -14.81 10.76 -8.79
C SER A 189 -15.03 9.67 -9.84
N GLY A 190 -16.10 8.89 -9.66
CA GLY A 190 -16.51 7.85 -10.60
C GLY A 190 -15.60 6.61 -10.59
N ASP A 191 -14.92 6.33 -9.48
CA ASP A 191 -14.40 5.00 -9.21
C ASP A 191 -15.54 3.94 -9.09
N LYS A 192 -15.20 2.65 -9.15
CA LYS A 192 -16.16 1.54 -9.04
C LYS A 192 -16.44 1.10 -7.60
N LEU A 193 -15.46 1.25 -6.70
CA LEU A 193 -15.55 0.87 -5.28
C LEU A 193 -15.53 2.11 -4.38
N GLY A 194 -14.80 3.16 -4.80
CA GLY A 194 -14.76 4.43 -4.10
C GLY A 194 -16.04 5.27 -4.23
N CYS A 195 -16.35 6.05 -3.21
CA CYS A 195 -17.48 6.99 -3.18
C CYS A 195 -17.07 8.41 -2.72
N PHE A 196 -15.86 8.83 -3.05
CA PHE A 196 -15.43 10.23 -3.01
C PHE A 196 -15.72 10.94 -4.34
N ASN A 197 -15.52 12.26 -4.38
CA ASN A 197 -15.84 13.10 -5.55
C ASN A 197 -14.63 13.94 -6.01
N LEU A 198 -13.41 13.46 -5.78
CA LEU A 198 -12.19 14.18 -6.14
C LEU A 198 -11.96 14.19 -7.66
N SER A 199 -11.57 15.33 -8.20
CA SER A 199 -11.01 15.42 -9.55
C SER A 199 -9.54 14.99 -9.55
N MET A 200 -9.01 14.72 -10.74
CA MET A 200 -7.58 14.53 -10.96
C MET A 200 -6.73 15.68 -10.38
N LYS A 201 -7.24 16.92 -10.42
CA LYS A 201 -6.53 18.11 -9.92
C LYS A 201 -6.62 18.24 -8.41
N GLY A 202 -7.73 17.81 -7.81
CA GLY A 202 -7.89 17.72 -6.36
C GLY A 202 -6.92 16.71 -5.76
N HIS A 203 -6.87 15.50 -6.35
CA HIS A 203 -5.93 14.45 -5.95
C HIS A 203 -4.47 14.89 -6.12
N ALA A 204 -4.10 15.39 -7.30
CA ALA A 204 -2.74 15.85 -7.58
C ALA A 204 -2.32 17.11 -6.80
N ASN A 205 -3.25 17.84 -6.17
CA ASN A 205 -2.91 18.90 -5.22
C ASN A 205 -2.16 18.33 -4.01
N CYS A 206 -2.43 17.10 -3.60
CA CYS A 206 -1.74 16.42 -2.51
C CYS A 206 -0.26 16.21 -2.86
N VAL A 207 0.02 15.61 -4.03
CA VAL A 207 1.38 15.48 -4.59
C VAL A 207 2.07 16.84 -4.73
N ALA A 208 1.36 17.85 -5.27
CA ALA A 208 1.89 19.20 -5.45
C ALA A 208 2.17 19.93 -4.12
N PHE A 209 1.45 19.58 -3.04
CA PHE A 209 1.69 20.11 -1.71
C PHE A 209 2.89 19.42 -1.06
N VAL A 210 2.90 18.09 -1.01
CA VAL A 210 3.98 17.30 -0.42
C VAL A 210 5.33 17.60 -1.09
N LYS A 211 5.36 17.72 -2.42
CA LYS A 211 6.57 18.12 -3.17
C LYS A 211 7.16 19.47 -2.71
N LYS A 212 6.33 20.45 -2.32
CA LYS A 212 6.81 21.77 -1.86
C LYS A 212 7.54 21.73 -0.52
N LEU A 213 7.45 20.62 0.22
CA LEU A 213 8.16 20.42 1.47
C LEU A 213 9.67 20.17 1.26
N ASN A 214 10.10 19.85 0.02
CA ASN A 214 11.48 19.61 -0.38
C ASN A 214 12.21 18.57 0.50
N LEU A 215 11.54 17.44 0.75
CA LEU A 215 12.11 16.27 1.41
C LEU A 215 12.18 15.11 0.41
N PRO A 216 13.12 14.14 0.60
CA PRO A 216 13.16 12.90 -0.18
C PRO A 216 11.79 12.23 -0.20
N LEU A 217 11.25 12.00 -1.40
CA LEU A 217 9.85 11.60 -1.60
C LEU A 217 9.74 10.31 -2.43
N LEU A 218 9.20 9.26 -1.83
CA LEU A 218 8.74 8.07 -2.55
C LEU A 218 7.25 8.21 -2.85
N ILE A 219 6.88 8.20 -4.13
CA ILE A 219 5.48 8.21 -4.59
C ILE A 219 5.12 6.80 -5.04
N LEU A 220 4.02 6.27 -4.54
CA LEU A 220 3.53 4.92 -4.82
C LEU A 220 2.13 4.96 -5.43
N GLY A 221 1.71 3.85 -6.05
CA GLY A 221 0.32 3.64 -6.49
C GLY A 221 -0.63 3.41 -5.31
N GLY A 222 -1.58 2.49 -5.50
CA GLY A 222 -2.63 2.17 -4.52
C GLY A 222 -3.86 1.56 -5.20
N GLY A 223 -5.02 1.71 -4.57
CA GLY A 223 -6.32 1.37 -5.16
C GLY A 223 -6.64 2.16 -6.42
N GLY A 224 -7.71 1.76 -7.13
CA GLY A 224 -8.17 2.43 -8.36
C GLY A 224 -8.78 1.46 -9.37
N TYR A 225 -10.11 1.49 -9.49
CA TYR A 225 -10.89 0.44 -10.14
C TYR A 225 -11.60 0.93 -11.42
N THR A 226 -11.76 2.24 -11.59
CA THR A 226 -11.98 2.89 -12.90
C THR A 226 -10.64 3.15 -13.59
N MET A 227 -10.02 2.10 -14.16
CA MET A 227 -8.67 2.10 -14.74
C MET A 227 -8.31 3.32 -15.63
N ARG A 228 -9.25 3.80 -16.46
CA ARG A 228 -9.05 5.00 -17.31
C ARG A 228 -8.83 6.30 -16.52
N ASN A 229 -9.34 6.39 -15.30
CA ASN A 229 -9.13 7.52 -14.39
C ASN A 229 -7.81 7.36 -13.61
N VAL A 230 -7.45 6.13 -13.23
CA VAL A 230 -6.13 5.81 -12.65
C VAL A 230 -4.99 6.23 -13.59
N ALA A 231 -5.06 5.82 -14.85
CA ALA A 231 -4.08 6.19 -15.87
C ALA A 231 -3.98 7.71 -16.09
N ARG A 232 -5.11 8.44 -15.97
CA ARG A 232 -5.13 9.92 -16.03
C ARG A 232 -4.43 10.54 -14.82
N ALA A 233 -4.78 10.10 -13.61
CA ALA A 233 -4.26 10.65 -12.36
C ALA A 233 -2.75 10.44 -12.23
N TRP A 234 -2.27 9.21 -12.28
CA TRP A 234 -0.85 8.92 -12.13
C TRP A 234 0.02 9.53 -13.26
N CYS A 235 -0.52 9.68 -14.48
CA CYS A 235 0.14 10.44 -15.55
C CYS A 235 0.28 11.93 -15.19
N TYR A 236 -0.80 12.57 -14.74
CA TYR A 236 -0.79 13.98 -14.35
C TYR A 236 0.11 14.23 -13.12
N GLU A 237 0.07 13.34 -12.14
CA GLU A 237 0.91 13.38 -10.94
C GLU A 237 2.39 13.15 -11.23
N THR A 238 2.71 12.28 -12.19
CA THR A 238 4.07 12.18 -12.72
C THR A 238 4.52 13.54 -13.26
N GLY A 239 3.66 14.24 -14.02
CA GLY A 239 3.89 15.60 -14.49
C GLY A 239 4.17 16.60 -13.34
N VAL A 240 3.33 16.59 -12.30
CA VAL A 240 3.53 17.40 -11.08
C VAL A 240 4.87 17.08 -10.41
N ALA A 241 5.21 15.80 -10.26
CA ALA A 241 6.45 15.32 -9.67
C ALA A 241 7.69 15.79 -10.45
N VAL A 242 7.69 15.70 -11.79
CA VAL A 242 8.81 16.21 -12.62
C VAL A 242 8.75 17.72 -12.90
N GLY A 243 7.69 18.42 -12.45
CA GLY A 243 7.53 19.86 -12.66
C GLY A 243 7.23 20.25 -14.11
N LYS A 244 6.46 19.41 -14.82
CA LYS A 244 5.99 19.67 -16.18
C LYS A 244 4.48 19.81 -16.20
N GLU A 245 3.99 20.84 -16.86
CA GLU A 245 2.57 20.99 -17.13
C GLU A 245 2.14 19.99 -18.20
N VAL A 246 1.16 19.16 -17.87
CA VAL A 246 0.56 18.20 -18.82
C VAL A 246 -0.72 18.82 -19.38
N GLY A 247 -0.82 18.89 -20.70
CA GLY A 247 -1.97 19.46 -21.39
C GLY A 247 -3.27 18.67 -21.16
N PRO A 248 -4.44 19.29 -21.45
CA PRO A 248 -5.74 18.64 -21.27
C PRO A 248 -6.01 17.55 -22.34
N ASP A 249 -5.34 17.64 -23.49
CA ASP A 249 -5.50 16.75 -24.63
C ASP A 249 -4.65 15.48 -24.47
N MET A 250 -5.27 14.33 -24.70
CA MET A 250 -4.56 13.05 -24.60
C MET A 250 -3.68 12.82 -25.84
N PRO A 251 -2.39 12.49 -25.69
CA PRO A 251 -1.57 12.05 -26.82
C PRO A 251 -2.06 10.69 -27.33
N PHE A 252 -1.89 10.44 -28.63
CA PHE A 252 -2.14 9.12 -29.20
C PHE A 252 -1.26 8.05 -28.53
N ASN A 253 -1.85 6.91 -28.22
CA ASN A 253 -1.23 5.80 -27.49
C ASN A 253 -1.99 4.50 -27.81
N ASP A 254 -1.40 3.34 -27.47
CA ASP A 254 -1.94 2.02 -27.80
C ASP A 254 -3.33 1.73 -27.19
N TYR A 255 -3.71 2.46 -26.14
CA TYR A 255 -4.98 2.34 -25.43
C TYR A 255 -5.92 3.53 -25.65
N TYR A 256 -5.66 4.39 -26.65
CA TYR A 256 -6.34 5.68 -26.84
C TYR A 256 -7.88 5.59 -26.86
N GLU A 257 -8.45 4.51 -27.41
CA GLU A 257 -9.89 4.26 -27.47
C GLU A 257 -10.56 4.13 -26.08
N TYR A 258 -9.83 3.69 -25.04
CA TYR A 258 -10.34 3.53 -23.66
C TYR A 258 -10.74 4.88 -23.02
N PHE A 259 -10.26 5.99 -23.58
CA PHE A 259 -10.46 7.34 -23.07
C PHE A 259 -11.53 8.13 -23.83
N GLY A 260 -12.22 7.50 -24.79
CA GLY A 260 -13.39 8.05 -25.46
C GLY A 260 -14.57 8.28 -24.50
N PRO A 261 -15.54 9.15 -24.87
CA PRO A 261 -15.59 9.91 -26.12
C PRO A 261 -14.78 11.23 -26.08
N ASP A 262 -14.35 11.67 -24.89
CA ASP A 262 -13.77 13.01 -24.68
C ASP A 262 -12.29 13.11 -25.10
N TYR A 263 -11.53 12.02 -25.01
CA TYR A 263 -10.07 11.96 -25.25
C TYR A 263 -9.27 13.05 -24.50
N LYS A 264 -9.73 13.40 -23.30
CA LYS A 264 -9.05 14.31 -22.38
C LYS A 264 -8.40 13.56 -21.22
N LEU A 265 -7.39 14.20 -20.63
CA LEU A 265 -6.76 13.76 -19.40
C LEU A 265 -7.64 14.04 -18.15
N ASP A 266 -8.60 14.97 -18.26
CA ASP A 266 -9.42 15.43 -17.14
C ASP A 266 -10.32 14.33 -16.53
N VAL A 267 -10.36 14.26 -15.19
CA VAL A 267 -11.32 13.45 -14.41
C VAL A 267 -12.25 14.41 -13.69
N LYS A 268 -13.50 14.51 -14.14
CA LYS A 268 -14.47 15.51 -13.66
C LYS A 268 -15.15 15.05 -12.37
N PRO A 269 -15.43 15.95 -11.41
CA PRO A 269 -16.32 15.66 -10.30
C PRO A 269 -17.74 15.38 -10.82
N SER A 270 -18.43 14.49 -10.13
CA SER A 270 -19.86 14.19 -10.32
C SER A 270 -20.75 15.18 -9.56
N ASN A 271 -22.06 15.08 -9.76
CA ASN A 271 -23.07 15.83 -9.00
C ASN A 271 -23.46 15.16 -7.67
N MET A 272 -22.59 14.32 -7.10
CA MET A 272 -22.78 13.71 -5.78
C MET A 272 -22.76 14.76 -4.66
N ASP A 273 -23.68 14.63 -3.70
CA ASP A 273 -23.72 15.48 -2.51
C ASP A 273 -22.54 15.18 -1.57
N ASN A 274 -21.87 16.23 -1.08
CA ASN A 274 -20.78 16.09 -0.11
C ASN A 274 -21.35 15.93 1.32
N ALA A 275 -21.21 14.75 1.91
CA ALA A 275 -21.72 14.44 3.27
C ALA A 275 -20.82 14.97 4.41
N ASN A 276 -19.73 15.65 4.09
CA ASN A 276 -18.75 16.20 5.03
C ASN A 276 -19.04 17.68 5.30
N THR A 277 -19.86 17.97 6.32
CA THR A 277 -20.12 19.37 6.71
C THR A 277 -18.86 20.01 7.30
N VAL A 278 -18.74 21.33 7.19
CA VAL A 278 -17.58 22.09 7.71
C VAL A 278 -17.41 21.85 9.22
N GLU A 279 -18.51 21.78 9.98
CA GLU A 279 -18.48 21.53 11.43
C GLU A 279 -17.97 20.13 11.77
N TYR A 280 -18.27 19.13 10.94
CA TYR A 280 -17.73 17.78 11.08
C TYR A 280 -16.22 17.77 10.86
N LEU A 281 -15.76 18.37 9.76
CA LEU A 281 -14.35 18.40 9.40
C LEU A 281 -13.49 19.22 10.37
N GLU A 282 -13.99 20.40 10.80
CA GLU A 282 -13.32 21.21 11.82
C GLU A 282 -13.20 20.46 13.15
N LYS A 283 -14.21 19.70 13.56
CA LYS A 283 -14.15 18.87 14.76
C LYS A 283 -13.08 17.78 14.67
N ILE A 284 -13.00 17.05 13.55
CA ILE A 284 -11.96 16.03 13.33
C ILE A 284 -10.56 16.68 13.31
N LYS A 285 -10.40 17.78 12.57
CA LYS A 285 -9.13 18.53 12.50
C LYS A 285 -8.66 19.05 13.86
N GLN A 286 -9.57 19.60 14.67
CA GLN A 286 -9.27 20.01 16.04
C GLN A 286 -8.81 18.82 16.90
N GLN A 287 -9.49 17.67 16.81
CA GLN A 287 -9.10 16.47 17.54
C GLN A 287 -7.72 15.93 17.11
N VAL A 288 -7.39 15.98 15.81
CA VAL A 288 -6.07 15.64 15.28
C VAL A 288 -4.99 16.58 15.83
N PHE A 289 -5.23 17.90 15.85
CA PHE A 289 -4.28 18.88 16.38
C PHE A 289 -4.11 18.73 17.91
N GLU A 290 -5.19 18.46 18.64
CA GLU A 290 -5.10 18.12 20.06
C GLU A 290 -4.26 16.86 20.30
N ASN A 291 -4.44 15.80 19.50
CA ASN A 291 -3.65 14.58 19.61
C ASN A 291 -2.15 14.84 19.42
N LEU A 292 -1.77 15.59 18.38
CA LEU A 292 -0.38 16.00 18.13
C LEU A 292 0.19 16.89 19.25
N SER A 293 -0.62 17.74 19.88
CA SER A 293 -0.19 18.56 21.01
C SER A 293 0.12 17.77 22.31
N ARG A 294 -0.35 16.51 22.41
CA ARG A 294 -0.22 15.67 23.61
C ARG A 294 1.07 14.84 23.63
N SER A 295 1.75 14.69 22.50
CA SER A 295 3.06 14.03 22.37
C SER A 295 4.22 15.02 22.56
N LYS A 296 5.44 14.51 22.78
CA LYS A 296 6.62 15.29 23.23
C LYS A 296 7.35 16.09 22.12
N GLY A 297 6.67 16.44 21.03
CA GLY A 297 7.32 16.93 19.81
C GLY A 297 8.14 15.83 19.10
N ALA A 298 8.94 16.23 18.10
CA ALA A 298 9.83 15.32 17.38
C ALA A 298 10.77 14.53 18.34
N PRO A 299 10.75 13.18 18.33
CA PRO A 299 11.53 12.37 19.25
C PRO A 299 13.04 12.42 18.94
N SER A 300 13.84 12.35 20.01
CA SER A 300 15.29 12.21 19.95
C SER A 300 15.67 10.74 19.77
N VAL A 301 15.61 10.28 18.52
CA VAL A 301 15.87 8.88 18.17
C VAL A 301 17.38 8.59 18.18
N GLN A 302 17.79 7.62 18.99
CA GLN A 302 19.14 7.04 18.89
C GLN A 302 19.17 6.07 17.70
N MET A 303 19.92 6.43 16.65
CA MET A 303 20.11 5.55 15.49
C MET A 303 20.79 4.25 15.93
N GLN A 304 20.16 3.11 15.66
CA GLN A 304 20.84 1.82 15.73
C GLN A 304 21.70 1.63 14.48
N PRO A 305 22.96 1.19 14.62
CA PRO A 305 23.80 0.88 13.46
C PRO A 305 23.26 -0.39 12.78
N VAL A 306 22.49 -0.21 11.71
CA VAL A 306 22.15 -1.30 10.80
C VAL A 306 23.44 -1.73 10.08
N PRO A 307 23.70 -3.04 9.87
CA PRO A 307 24.79 -3.49 9.02
C PRO A 307 24.75 -2.77 7.67
N ARG A 308 25.92 -2.30 7.23
CA ARG A 308 26.06 -1.71 5.90
C ARG A 308 25.89 -2.82 4.87
N ASP A 309 25.24 -2.49 3.77
CA ASP A 309 25.27 -3.38 2.60
C ASP A 309 26.72 -3.59 2.19
N LEU A 310 27.03 -4.81 1.76
CA LEU A 310 28.25 -5.06 1.02
C LEU A 310 28.21 -4.15 -0.21
N ASN A 311 29.25 -3.34 -0.41
CA ASN A 311 29.29 -2.32 -1.45
C ASN A 311 28.82 -2.89 -2.80
N LEU A 312 27.61 -2.53 -3.23
CA LEU A 312 27.14 -2.73 -4.62
C LEU A 312 27.80 -1.72 -5.58
N SER A 313 29.04 -1.31 -5.28
CA SER A 313 29.92 -0.57 -6.17
C SER A 313 30.79 -1.55 -6.96
N ASP A 314 30.16 -2.59 -7.51
CA ASP A 314 30.75 -3.42 -8.55
C ASP A 314 30.56 -2.71 -9.89
N ASP A 315 31.30 -1.61 -10.06
CA ASP A 315 31.63 -1.04 -11.37
C ASP A 315 32.60 -2.03 -12.08
N GLU A 316 32.10 -3.20 -12.48
CA GLU A 316 32.92 -4.29 -13.07
C GLU A 316 33.61 -3.89 -14.39
N ASP A 317 33.22 -2.76 -15.00
CA ASP A 317 33.74 -2.24 -16.28
C ASP A 317 35.03 -1.39 -16.15
N MET A 318 35.64 -1.29 -14.96
CA MET A 318 36.80 -0.38 -14.71
C MET A 318 38.08 -1.05 -14.18
N ASP A 319 38.21 -2.38 -14.26
CA ASP A 319 39.44 -3.08 -13.90
C ASP A 319 40.45 -3.17 -15.06
N ASP A 320 41.54 -2.41 -14.93
CA ASP A 320 42.69 -2.35 -15.84
C ASP A 320 43.32 -3.75 -16.10
N PRO A 321 43.29 -4.25 -17.36
CA PRO A 321 43.74 -5.61 -17.68
C PRO A 321 45.24 -5.86 -17.51
N GLU A 322 46.06 -4.82 -17.27
CA GLU A 322 47.50 -4.99 -16.96
C GLU A 322 47.80 -5.14 -15.45
N LYS A 323 46.81 -4.97 -14.55
CA LYS A 323 47.01 -5.16 -13.10
C LYS A 323 47.20 -6.64 -12.73
N ARG A 324 48.46 -7.07 -12.66
CA ARG A 324 48.84 -8.41 -12.18
C ARG A 324 48.52 -8.60 -10.69
N VAL A 325 47.35 -9.17 -10.40
CA VAL A 325 46.92 -9.56 -9.04
C VAL A 325 47.88 -10.61 -8.45
N PRO A 326 48.33 -10.48 -7.18
CA PRO A 326 49.20 -11.47 -6.54
C PRO A 326 48.58 -12.87 -6.45
N GLN A 327 49.38 -13.90 -6.75
CA GLN A 327 48.99 -15.33 -6.73
C GLN A 327 48.21 -15.74 -5.47
N ARG A 328 48.66 -15.27 -4.29
CA ARG A 328 48.01 -15.52 -2.98
C ARG A 328 46.52 -15.10 -2.90
N LEU A 329 46.05 -14.19 -3.76
CA LEU A 329 44.64 -13.82 -3.83
C LEU A 329 43.84 -14.72 -4.80
N TRP A 330 44.49 -15.28 -5.83
CA TRP A 330 43.92 -16.35 -6.65
C TRP A 330 43.75 -17.62 -5.83
N ASP A 331 44.79 -18.02 -5.09
CA ASP A 331 44.79 -19.21 -4.23
C ASP A 331 43.74 -19.13 -3.10
N LYS A 332 43.23 -17.93 -2.80
CA LYS A 332 42.11 -17.68 -1.86
C LYS A 332 40.71 -17.79 -2.48
N ARG A 333 40.59 -17.72 -3.81
CA ARG A 333 39.32 -17.83 -4.55
C ARG A 333 39.02 -19.27 -5.00
N VAL A 334 39.99 -20.18 -4.89
CA VAL A 334 39.81 -21.60 -5.21
C VAL A 334 39.31 -22.34 -3.97
N VAL A 335 38.01 -22.60 -3.92
CA VAL A 335 37.41 -23.53 -2.94
C VAL A 335 37.73 -24.97 -3.40
N PRO A 336 38.24 -25.86 -2.53
CA PRO A 336 38.46 -27.25 -2.88
C PRO A 336 37.14 -28.02 -3.05
N ASP A 337 37.04 -28.91 -4.04
CA ASP A 337 35.86 -29.75 -4.36
C ASP A 337 35.40 -30.70 -3.23
N ASN A 338 36.02 -30.64 -2.05
CA ASN A 338 35.80 -31.54 -0.91
C ASN A 338 35.49 -30.82 0.42
N GLU A 339 35.27 -29.50 0.42
CA GLU A 339 34.58 -28.82 1.52
C GLU A 339 33.06 -28.94 1.32
N PHE A 340 32.43 -29.77 2.15
CA PHE A 340 30.97 -29.73 2.33
C PHE A 340 30.66 -28.67 3.38
N GLU A 341 29.76 -27.74 3.06
CA GLU A 341 29.31 -26.69 3.99
C GLU A 341 28.73 -27.30 5.28
N GLU A 342 29.17 -26.80 6.44
CA GLU A 342 28.50 -27.09 7.71
C GLU A 342 27.13 -26.41 7.70
N SER A 343 26.04 -27.14 7.92
CA SER A 343 24.69 -26.57 7.79
C SER A 343 24.41 -25.49 8.85
N GLU A 344 23.58 -24.51 8.47
CA GLU A 344 23.16 -23.36 9.30
C GLU A 344 22.51 -23.77 10.65
N ASP A 345 22.19 -25.05 10.80
CA ASP A 345 21.66 -25.67 12.01
C ASP A 345 22.69 -25.79 13.15
N GLU A 346 24.00 -25.95 12.90
CA GLU A 346 24.99 -26.05 14.01
C GLU A 346 25.25 -24.68 14.67
N GLU A 347 25.24 -23.57 13.92
CA GLU A 347 25.47 -22.22 14.45
C GLU A 347 24.28 -21.72 15.32
N THR A 348 23.05 -21.95 14.86
CA THR A 348 21.83 -21.62 15.62
C THR A 348 21.69 -22.43 16.91
N ASN A 349 22.13 -23.69 16.93
CA ASN A 349 22.14 -24.52 18.15
C ASN A 349 23.22 -24.12 19.15
N ALA A 350 24.37 -23.60 18.69
CA ALA A 350 25.42 -23.08 19.56
C ALA A 350 24.97 -21.83 20.33
N LEU A 351 24.23 -20.93 19.67
CA LEU A 351 23.62 -19.74 20.29
C LEU A 351 22.59 -20.07 21.37
N HIS A 352 21.89 -21.20 21.26
CA HIS A 352 20.92 -21.68 22.25
C HIS A 352 21.51 -22.59 23.35
N GLY A 353 22.85 -22.75 23.40
CA GLY A 353 23.55 -23.35 24.54
C GLY A 353 23.45 -24.88 24.66
N VAL A 354 22.92 -25.58 23.65
CA VAL A 354 22.81 -27.04 23.64
C VAL A 354 24.15 -27.66 23.23
N ARG A 355 24.81 -28.39 24.13
CA ARG A 355 26.06 -29.12 23.84
C ARG A 355 25.84 -30.63 23.84
N TYR A 356 25.99 -31.26 22.68
CA TYR A 356 26.17 -32.71 22.60
C TYR A 356 27.65 -33.09 22.70
N ALA A 357 27.95 -34.12 23.50
CA ALA A 357 29.33 -34.60 23.67
C ALA A 357 29.75 -35.49 22.48
N LYS A 358 30.53 -34.95 21.54
CA LYS A 358 31.16 -35.72 20.44
C LYS A 358 32.17 -36.72 21.04
N SER A 359 31.85 -38.02 21.00
CA SER A 359 32.70 -39.09 21.53
C SER A 359 33.88 -39.41 20.60
N VAL A 360 35.11 -39.41 21.13
CA VAL A 360 36.33 -39.71 20.36
C VAL A 360 36.45 -41.22 20.09
N ARG A 361 36.57 -41.63 18.83
CA ARG A 361 37.00 -43.00 18.45
C ARG A 361 38.43 -42.99 17.93
N HIS A 362 39.35 -43.56 18.72
CA HIS A 362 40.64 -44.05 18.22
C HIS A 362 40.44 -45.33 17.40
N GLY A 363 41.35 -45.60 16.46
CA GLY A 363 41.37 -46.86 15.71
C GLY A 363 42.75 -47.53 15.74
N ARG A 364 42.78 -48.87 15.94
CA ARG A 364 43.48 -49.84 15.08
C ARG A 364 43.41 -51.30 15.60
N VAL A 365 43.04 -52.20 14.67
CA VAL A 365 43.71 -53.49 14.34
C VAL A 365 43.41 -54.80 15.13
N SER A 366 43.23 -55.84 14.30
CA SER A 366 43.46 -57.31 14.44
C SER A 366 42.51 -58.27 15.20
N LYS A 367 41.78 -59.04 14.38
CA LYS A 367 41.68 -60.53 14.29
C LYS A 367 41.08 -61.42 15.41
N SER A 368 40.44 -62.48 14.89
CA SER A 368 40.23 -63.86 15.38
C SER A 368 39.15 -64.19 16.44
N ASP A 369 38.06 -64.78 15.90
CA ASP A 369 37.55 -66.14 16.18
C ASP A 369 36.53 -66.45 17.30
N SER A 370 35.46 -67.16 16.87
CA SER A 370 34.66 -68.20 17.55
C SER A 370 33.95 -68.02 18.91
N GLY A 371 32.75 -68.64 19.01
CA GLY A 371 32.04 -68.99 20.27
C GLY A 371 31.07 -67.91 20.77
N SER A 372 29.77 -68.10 21.02
CA SER A 372 28.94 -69.19 21.60
C SER A 372 28.34 -68.76 22.94
N SER A 373 27.07 -69.13 23.16
CA SER A 373 26.38 -69.30 24.46
C SER A 373 26.21 -68.12 25.43
N SER A 374 24.95 -67.71 25.55
CA SER A 374 24.21 -67.46 26.82
C SER A 374 24.94 -67.66 28.16
N GLU A 375 24.80 -66.70 29.09
CA GLU A 375 23.89 -66.89 30.25
C GLU A 375 23.63 -65.63 31.09
N GLN A 376 22.65 -65.78 31.98
CA GLN A 376 21.98 -64.83 32.86
C GLN A 376 22.89 -64.19 33.93
N HIS A 377 22.60 -62.94 34.36
CA HIS A 377 22.40 -62.70 35.80
C HIS A 377 21.55 -61.45 36.13
N ARG A 378 20.90 -61.50 37.30
CA ARG A 378 19.99 -60.48 37.87
C ARG A 378 20.73 -59.40 38.67
N LEU A 379 20.09 -58.22 38.82
CA LEU A 379 19.91 -57.39 40.05
C LEU A 379 19.19 -56.08 39.63
N ARG A 380 17.86 -55.93 39.80
CA ARG A 380 17.10 -55.52 41.01
C ARG A 380 17.30 -54.05 41.43
N GLY A 381 16.32 -53.20 41.13
CA GLY A 381 16.23 -51.81 41.60
C GLY A 381 15.13 -51.01 40.89
N THR A 382 13.89 -51.05 41.41
CA THR A 382 12.74 -50.30 40.91
C THR A 382 12.05 -49.58 42.06
N VAL A 383 11.92 -48.25 41.98
CA VAL A 383 11.02 -47.45 42.84
C VAL A 383 10.42 -46.31 42.01
N ASP A 384 9.09 -46.38 41.91
CA ASP A 384 8.08 -45.33 41.74
C ASP A 384 8.14 -44.29 40.58
N THR A 385 7.27 -44.56 39.61
CA THR A 385 6.58 -43.55 38.77
C THR A 385 5.32 -43.03 39.46
N LEU A 386 4.99 -41.74 39.31
CA LEU A 386 3.65 -41.19 39.56
C LEU A 386 3.10 -40.45 38.31
N PRO A 387 1.76 -40.36 38.12
CA PRO A 387 1.18 -40.20 36.79
C PRO A 387 0.47 -38.85 36.55
N ALA A 388 0.06 -38.64 35.29
CA ALA A 388 -0.78 -37.53 34.84
C ALA A 388 -2.28 -37.81 35.04
N ALA A 389 -3.09 -36.74 35.16
CA ALA A 389 -4.46 -36.68 34.60
C ALA A 389 -5.00 -35.23 34.60
N ALA A 390 -5.81 -34.90 33.58
CA ALA A 390 -6.53 -33.63 33.45
C ALA A 390 -7.97 -33.71 34.00
N THR A 391 -8.65 -32.58 34.18
CA THR A 391 -10.10 -32.54 34.50
C THR A 391 -10.84 -31.45 33.73
N LYS A 392 -12.00 -31.80 33.15
CA LYS A 392 -12.94 -30.91 32.46
C LYS A 392 -13.86 -30.17 33.44
N LEU A 393 -14.35 -28.99 33.05
CA LEU A 393 -15.50 -28.33 33.70
C LEU A 393 -16.83 -28.72 33.03
N GLN A 394 -17.88 -28.98 33.83
CA GLN A 394 -19.28 -28.91 33.40
C GLN A 394 -20.19 -28.35 34.52
N SER A 395 -20.94 -27.30 34.16
CA SER A 395 -22.30 -26.91 34.58
C SER A 395 -23.03 -27.72 35.67
N ARG A 396 -23.54 -27.04 36.73
CA ARG A 396 -25.00 -26.77 36.85
C ARG A 396 -25.45 -25.89 38.04
N ASN A 397 -26.58 -25.23 37.76
CA ASN A 397 -27.47 -24.31 38.48
C ASN A 397 -28.06 -24.77 39.84
N GLY A 398 -28.41 -23.81 40.74
CA GLY A 398 -29.61 -23.90 41.61
C GLY A 398 -29.53 -23.49 43.11
N GLY A 399 -30.37 -22.52 43.54
CA GLY A 399 -31.16 -22.72 44.80
C GLY A 399 -31.10 -21.73 46.00
N ASN A 400 -31.62 -20.50 45.86
CA ASN A 400 -32.63 -19.83 46.74
C ASN A 400 -32.46 -19.65 48.29
N SER A 401 -32.58 -18.40 48.81
CA SER A 401 -33.63 -18.00 49.81
C SER A 401 -33.60 -16.54 50.36
N ASN A 402 -34.69 -15.78 50.10
CA ASN A 402 -35.46 -14.77 50.90
C ASN A 402 -34.88 -13.54 51.66
N GLY A 403 -35.43 -12.35 51.30
CA GLY A 403 -36.09 -11.36 52.21
C GLY A 403 -35.41 -9.98 52.40
N SER A 404 -36.10 -8.82 52.52
CA SER A 404 -37.52 -8.44 52.26
C SER A 404 -37.79 -6.91 52.39
N GLY A 405 -38.60 -6.30 51.48
CA GLY A 405 -39.34 -5.02 51.67
C GLY A 405 -38.66 -3.69 51.26
N LYS A 406 -39.38 -2.59 50.94
CA LYS A 406 -40.83 -2.35 50.65
C LYS A 406 -41.05 -0.93 50.03
N ASN A 407 -42.26 -0.65 49.50
CA ASN A 407 -42.78 0.62 48.91
C ASN A 407 -42.26 0.92 47.47
N GLY A 408 -43.03 1.39 46.46
CA GLY A 408 -44.37 2.00 46.34
C GLY A 408 -44.22 3.39 45.65
N ALA A 409 -44.97 3.87 44.64
CA ALA A 409 -46.23 3.51 43.98
C ALA A 409 -46.16 3.93 42.46
N ALA A 410 -46.71 3.23 41.47
CA ALA A 410 -48.11 3.15 40.97
C ALA A 410 -48.66 4.35 40.15
N ALA A 411 -48.72 4.18 38.82
CA ALA A 411 -49.78 4.64 37.87
C ALA A 411 -49.45 4.07 36.45
N THR A 412 -50.14 3.06 35.88
CA THR A 412 -51.37 3.16 35.04
C THR A 412 -51.29 4.27 33.97
N THR A 413 -51.44 4.04 32.66
CA THR A 413 -52.09 2.94 31.87
C THR A 413 -51.50 2.97 30.41
N SER A 414 -51.82 2.15 29.40
CA SER A 414 -52.90 1.16 29.15
C SER A 414 -52.59 0.16 28.00
N THR A 415 -53.32 -0.97 28.02
CA THR A 415 -53.81 -1.88 26.95
C THR A 415 -53.74 -1.47 25.46
N ALA A 416 -53.70 -2.39 24.47
CA ALA A 416 -53.58 -3.86 24.49
C ALA A 416 -53.27 -4.45 23.08
N THR A 417 -52.81 -5.70 23.09
CA THR A 417 -52.75 -6.63 21.95
C THR A 417 -54.10 -7.00 21.36
N THR A 418 -54.17 -7.24 20.04
CA THR A 418 -54.86 -8.42 19.47
C THR A 418 -54.30 -8.80 18.10
N ALA A 419 -54.15 -10.09 17.85
CA ALA A 419 -53.83 -10.68 16.53
C ALA A 419 -55.12 -11.00 15.74
N VAL A 420 -54.99 -11.48 14.48
CA VAL A 420 -55.66 -12.68 13.91
C VAL A 420 -55.56 -12.73 12.37
N LYS A 421 -55.13 -13.88 11.81
CA LYS A 421 -55.31 -14.48 10.45
C LYS A 421 -55.15 -13.57 9.20
N GLY A 422 -54.59 -14.00 8.06
CA GLY A 422 -54.14 -15.33 7.60
C GLY A 422 -54.90 -15.80 6.36
N SER A 423 -54.26 -15.79 5.18
CA SER A 423 -54.67 -16.61 4.02
C SER A 423 -53.48 -16.83 3.07
N SER A 424 -53.55 -17.91 2.29
CA SER A 424 -52.51 -18.41 1.39
C SER A 424 -52.84 -18.16 -0.09
N SER A 425 -51.83 -17.90 -0.92
CA SER A 425 -51.82 -18.44 -2.28
C SER A 425 -50.38 -18.68 -2.76
N SER A 426 -50.21 -19.75 -3.53
CA SER A 426 -48.94 -20.25 -4.06
C SER A 426 -49.02 -20.31 -5.58
N ALA A 427 -47.99 -19.82 -6.28
CA ALA A 427 -47.81 -20.05 -7.72
C ALA A 427 -46.35 -20.43 -8.01
N LYS A 428 -46.16 -21.28 -9.01
CA LYS A 428 -44.91 -22.04 -9.29
C LYS A 428 -43.96 -21.31 -10.26
N PRO A 429 -42.67 -21.71 -10.32
CA PRO A 429 -41.76 -21.27 -11.36
C PRO A 429 -42.13 -21.84 -12.75
N VAL A 430 -41.70 -21.14 -13.81
CA VAL A 430 -41.78 -21.60 -15.20
C VAL A 430 -40.41 -22.16 -15.61
N ALA A 431 -40.42 -23.24 -16.40
CA ALA A 431 -39.24 -23.98 -16.80
C ALA A 431 -38.82 -23.72 -18.26
N THR A 432 -37.61 -24.21 -18.57
CA THR A 432 -36.86 -24.21 -19.84
C THR A 432 -37.54 -24.90 -21.03
N GLU A 433 -37.35 -24.34 -22.23
CA GLU A 433 -37.16 -24.96 -23.56
C GLU A 433 -36.62 -23.85 -24.51
N LYS A 434 -35.85 -24.05 -25.60
CA LYS A 434 -34.98 -25.14 -26.10
C LYS A 434 -34.08 -24.58 -27.23
N ASP A 435 -33.17 -25.42 -27.75
CA ASP A 435 -32.18 -25.18 -28.81
C ASP A 435 -32.66 -24.41 -30.06
N GLY A 436 -31.70 -23.74 -30.73
CA GLY A 436 -31.89 -23.07 -32.01
C GLY A 436 -30.59 -22.62 -32.67
N ASP A 437 -29.78 -23.57 -33.15
CA ASP A 437 -28.60 -23.29 -33.99
C ASP A 437 -28.99 -22.55 -35.28
N VAL A 438 -28.31 -21.43 -35.59
CA VAL A 438 -28.28 -20.84 -36.93
C VAL A 438 -26.86 -20.40 -37.32
N VAL A 439 -26.14 -21.37 -37.88
CA VAL A 439 -25.29 -21.28 -39.08
C VAL A 439 -24.68 -19.90 -39.43
N MET A 440 -23.34 -19.83 -39.37
CA MET A 440 -22.52 -18.92 -40.17
C MET A 440 -22.66 -19.23 -41.66
N GLU A 441 -22.93 -18.24 -42.51
CA GLU A 441 -22.60 -18.33 -43.95
C GLU A 441 -22.08 -17.00 -44.52
N SER A 442 -21.30 -17.12 -45.59
CA SER A 442 -20.29 -16.15 -46.04
C SER A 442 -20.63 -15.46 -47.37
N GLY A 443 -20.11 -14.24 -47.54
CA GLY A 443 -19.98 -13.55 -48.83
C GLY A 443 -21.02 -12.45 -49.07
N ALA A 444 -20.76 -11.43 -49.90
CA ALA A 444 -19.52 -11.04 -50.57
C ALA A 444 -19.56 -9.54 -50.92
N ASN A 445 -18.40 -8.94 -51.23
CA ASN A 445 -18.27 -7.56 -51.72
C ASN A 445 -19.12 -7.29 -52.98
N PRO A 446 -19.54 -6.04 -53.19
CA PRO A 446 -18.99 -5.34 -54.36
C PRO A 446 -18.36 -3.97 -54.05
N SER A 447 -17.57 -3.51 -55.02
CA SER A 447 -16.58 -2.44 -54.95
C SER A 447 -17.10 -1.00 -55.08
N ALA A 448 -16.31 -0.08 -54.50
CA ALA A 448 -15.94 1.25 -55.02
C ALA A 448 -17.03 2.24 -55.47
N ASP A 449 -17.08 3.41 -54.82
CA ASP A 449 -16.42 4.59 -55.40
C ASP A 449 -16.22 5.71 -54.36
N ALA A 450 -15.16 6.52 -54.55
CA ALA A 450 -14.85 7.66 -53.69
C ALA A 450 -14.34 8.86 -54.53
N PRO A 451 -14.88 10.07 -54.34
CA PRO A 451 -14.29 11.29 -54.89
C PRO A 451 -13.55 12.11 -53.82
N ALA A 452 -12.34 12.55 -54.18
CA ALA A 452 -11.46 13.42 -53.38
C ALA A 452 -11.83 14.93 -53.54
N PRO A 453 -11.20 15.87 -52.80
CA PRO A 453 -11.81 17.16 -52.46
C PRO A 453 -11.61 18.29 -53.49
N VAL A 454 -12.40 19.37 -53.34
CA VAL A 454 -12.36 20.59 -54.17
C VAL A 454 -11.83 21.79 -53.34
N PRO A 455 -10.83 22.55 -53.83
CA PRO A 455 -10.28 23.75 -53.16
C PRO A 455 -11.06 25.05 -53.49
N PRO A 456 -10.81 26.18 -52.81
CA PRO A 456 -11.79 27.26 -52.64
C PRO A 456 -11.79 28.33 -53.75
N ALA A 457 -12.91 29.07 -53.84
CA ALA A 457 -13.06 30.26 -54.68
C ALA A 457 -13.23 31.53 -53.84
N SER A 458 -12.49 32.58 -54.20
CA SER A 458 -12.49 33.91 -53.59
C SER A 458 -13.56 34.84 -54.17
N SER A 459 -14.05 35.82 -53.41
CA SER A 459 -14.69 37.03 -53.95
C SER A 459 -14.29 38.30 -53.19
N THR A 460 -13.88 39.33 -53.93
CA THR A 460 -13.39 40.63 -53.44
C THR A 460 -14.07 41.79 -54.18
N ILE A 461 -14.68 42.74 -53.47
CA ILE A 461 -14.93 44.17 -53.85
C ILE A 461 -15.11 44.94 -52.50
N ALA A 462 -14.13 45.72 -51.98
CA ALA A 462 -13.83 47.17 -52.18
C ALA A 462 -14.87 48.17 -51.59
N SER A 463 -14.56 49.38 -51.08
CA SER A 463 -13.31 50.04 -50.57
C SER A 463 -13.61 51.48 -50.05
N ALA A 464 -12.95 51.96 -48.98
CA ALA A 464 -12.63 53.40 -48.67
C ALA A 464 -11.74 53.46 -47.39
N ALA A 465 -10.47 53.88 -47.44
CA ALA A 465 -9.94 55.27 -47.27
C ALA A 465 -10.18 55.87 -45.85
N ALA A 466 -9.20 56.44 -45.12
CA ALA A 466 -7.92 57.04 -45.52
C ALA A 466 -6.80 57.10 -44.43
N SER A 467 -5.57 57.43 -44.87
CA SER A 467 -4.43 58.13 -44.20
C SER A 467 -3.74 57.56 -42.93
N GLY A 468 -2.42 57.25 -43.06
CA GLY A 468 -1.39 57.28 -41.99
C GLY A 468 -0.60 58.62 -42.04
N PRO A 469 0.74 58.67 -41.83
CA PRO A 469 1.73 57.65 -41.41
C PRO A 469 2.72 58.13 -40.30
N ASP A 470 3.67 57.26 -39.90
CA ASP A 470 5.13 57.51 -39.63
C ASP A 470 5.71 56.40 -38.73
N THR A 471 6.70 55.57 -39.10
CA THR A 471 8.11 55.74 -39.58
C THR A 471 9.19 55.74 -38.47
N ALA A 472 9.66 54.53 -38.17
CA ALA A 472 11.03 54.06 -37.89
C ALA A 472 12.11 54.91 -37.13
N ALA A 473 12.94 54.14 -36.40
CA ALA A 473 14.40 54.28 -36.18
C ALA A 473 14.92 54.70 -34.78
N THR A 474 15.58 53.73 -34.14
CA THR A 474 16.70 53.85 -33.16
C THR A 474 18.04 54.11 -33.90
N PRO A 475 19.20 54.33 -33.23
CA PRO A 475 19.48 54.79 -31.85
C PRO A 475 20.51 55.97 -31.78
N ARG A 476 20.79 56.52 -30.58
CA ARG A 476 22.17 56.76 -30.06
C ARG A 476 22.22 57.43 -28.68
N ASP A 477 23.38 57.29 -28.04
CA ASP A 477 23.77 57.69 -26.69
C ASP A 477 23.93 59.22 -26.51
N THR A 478 23.74 59.73 -25.29
CA THR A 478 24.74 60.62 -24.64
C THR A 478 24.56 60.68 -23.12
N GLU A 479 25.67 60.76 -22.39
CA GLU A 479 25.74 61.04 -20.95
C GLU A 479 25.52 62.54 -20.63
N MET A 480 25.14 62.83 -19.37
CA MET A 480 25.81 63.76 -18.44
C MET A 480 24.86 64.65 -17.61
N THR A 481 25.24 64.81 -16.33
CA THR A 481 24.81 65.82 -15.35
C THR A 481 23.32 65.80 -14.93
N ASP A 482 22.96 66.08 -13.67
CA ASP A 482 23.66 66.92 -12.70
C ASP A 482 23.68 66.35 -11.26
N ALA A 483 24.51 66.94 -10.40
CA ALA A 483 24.85 66.42 -9.07
C ALA A 483 24.14 67.13 -7.91
N SER A 484 24.02 66.42 -6.78
CA SER A 484 23.95 66.96 -5.40
C SER A 484 24.41 65.88 -4.41
#